data_AF-A0A2R9SSD4-F1
#
_entry.id   AF-A0A2R9SSD4-F1
#
_cell.length_a   1.000
_cell.length_b   1.000
_cell.length_c   1.000
_cell.angle_alpha   90.00
_cell.angle_beta   90.00
_cell.angle_gamma   90.00
#
_symmetry.space_group_name_H-M   'P 1'
#
loop_
_entity.id
_entity.type
_entity.pdbx_description
1 polymer ?
#
loop_
_entity_poly.entity_id
_entity_poly.type
_entity_poly.pdbx_seq_one_letter_code
_entity_poly.pdbx_strand_id
1 'polypeptide(L)'
;MLSFVLTLKRLLSGLFRAFKQRYFLALFVLIVIMLISGTMFYTKQEGLSVLDALYFCVVTLSTIGHPEFVPQTPLGKTFTMVYIVVGTGLFLGMVGQLAYALIRTNQKEEKKSTPS
;
A
#
# COMPACT_ATOMS: atom_id res chain seq x y z
N MET A 1 27.11 6.45 16.38
CA MET A 1 25.80 7.13 16.17
C MET A 1 25.70 7.84 14.82
N LEU A 2 26.76 8.50 14.33
CA LEU A 2 26.72 9.22 13.04
C LEU A 2 26.36 8.33 11.83
N SER A 3 26.92 7.11 11.75
CA SER A 3 26.60 6.14 10.69
C SER A 3 25.12 5.72 10.68
N PHE A 4 24.49 5.62 11.85
CA PHE A 4 23.07 5.30 11.96
C PHE A 4 22.20 6.41 11.35
N VAL A 5 22.51 7.68 11.69
CA VAL A 5 21.79 8.84 11.14
C VAL A 5 21.99 8.98 9.63
N LEU A 6 23.19 8.72 9.13
CA LEU A 6 23.48 8.75 7.70
C LEU A 6 22.72 7.65 6.94
N THR A 7 22.70 6.42 7.47
CA THR A 7 21.92 5.33 6.90
C THR A 7 20.43 5.63 6.95
N LEU A 8 19.93 6.20 8.05
CA LEU A 8 18.52 6.59 8.18
C LEU A 8 18.14 7.68 7.17
N LYS A 9 18.96 8.72 7.00
CA LYS A 9 18.75 9.75 5.96
C LYS A 9 18.78 9.16 4.56
N ARG A 10 19.68 8.20 4.30
CA ARG A 10 19.76 7.49 3.01
C ARG A 10 18.47 6.72 2.72
N LEU A 11 17.95 6.01 3.73
CA LEU A 11 16.75 5.19 3.63
C LEU A 11 15.50 6.07 3.43
N LEU A 12 15.36 7.14 4.21
CA LEU A 12 14.29 8.14 4.05
C LEU A 12 14.35 8.79 2.67
N SER A 13 15.52 9.25 2.21
CA SER A 13 15.64 9.85 0.88
C SER A 13 15.33 8.85 -0.25
N GLY A 14 15.63 7.57 -0.07
CA GLY A 14 15.23 6.51 -1.00
C GLY A 14 13.71 6.34 -1.06
N LEU A 15 13.05 6.34 0.10
CA LEU A 15 11.59 6.29 0.19
C LEU A 15 10.94 7.50 -0.49
N PHE A 16 11.42 8.71 -0.21
CA PHE A 16 10.92 9.93 -0.87
C PHE A 16 11.16 9.94 -2.39
N ARG A 17 12.25 9.32 -2.88
CA ARG A 17 12.46 9.14 -4.32
C ARG A 17 11.44 8.18 -4.94
N ALA A 18 11.00 7.15 -4.21
CA ALA A 18 9.93 6.26 -4.68
C ALA A 18 8.61 7.02 -4.88
N PHE A 19 8.26 7.91 -3.95
CA PHE A 19 7.08 8.79 -4.08
C PHE A 19 7.14 9.76 -5.28
N LYS A 20 8.33 10.04 -5.83
CA LYS A 20 8.49 10.89 -7.01
C LYS A 20 8.21 10.16 -8.33
N GLN A 21 8.07 8.83 -8.31
CA GLN A 21 7.73 8.05 -9.49
C GLN A 21 6.24 8.13 -9.79
N ARG A 22 5.89 8.51 -11.03
CA ARG A 22 4.49 8.70 -11.46
C ARG A 22 3.64 7.44 -11.26
N TYR A 23 4.19 6.26 -11.55
CA TYR A 23 3.49 4.99 -11.37
C TYR A 23 3.22 4.67 -9.89
N PHE A 24 4.21 4.90 -9.01
CA PHE A 24 4.04 4.68 -7.57
C PHE A 24 2.99 5.62 -6.99
N LEU A 25 3.03 6.90 -7.38
CA LEU A 25 2.05 7.89 -6.95
C LEU A 25 0.64 7.56 -7.42
N ALA A 26 0.48 7.08 -8.66
CA ALA A 26 -0.82 6.65 -9.19
C ALA A 26 -1.40 5.48 -8.37
N LEU A 27 -0.60 4.44 -8.10
CA LEU A 27 -1.03 3.30 -7.27
C LEU A 27 -1.38 3.73 -5.84
N PHE A 28 -0.55 4.60 -5.25
CA PHE A 28 -0.79 5.14 -3.91
C PHE A 28 -2.11 5.91 -3.84
N VAL A 29 -2.38 6.80 -4.81
CA VAL A 29 -3.65 7.56 -4.88
C VAL A 29 -4.84 6.62 -5.05
N LEU A 30 -4.75 5.59 -5.90
CA LEU A 30 -5.82 4.60 -6.07
C LEU A 30 -6.11 3.85 -4.77
N ILE A 31 -5.07 3.46 -4.02
CA ILE A 31 -5.22 2.83 -2.70
C ILE A 31 -5.90 3.79 -1.73
N VAL A 32 -5.50 5.06 -1.67
CA VAL A 32 -6.12 6.06 -0.78
C VAL A 32 -7.60 6.26 -1.12
N ILE A 33 -7.95 6.37 -2.41
CA ILE A 33 -9.35 6.46 -2.86
C ILE A 33 -10.14 5.21 -2.41
N MET A 34 -9.53 4.03 -2.55
CA MET A 34 -10.14 2.76 -2.15
C MET A 34 -10.32 2.66 -0.63
N LEU A 35 -9.38 3.17 0.17
CA LEU A 35 -9.53 3.24 1.62
C LEU A 35 -10.67 4.18 2.03
N ILE A 36 -10.75 5.37 1.42
CA ILE A 36 -11.83 6.33 1.69
C ILE A 36 -13.20 5.73 1.32
N SER A 37 -13.29 5.16 0.11
CA SER A 37 -14.51 4.52 -0.39
C SER A 37 -14.96 3.37 0.50
N GLY A 38 -14.05 2.45 0.84
CA GLY A 38 -14.34 1.34 1.75
C GLY A 38 -14.76 1.81 3.13
N THR A 39 -14.06 2.80 3.70
CA THR A 39 -14.38 3.36 5.02
C THR A 39 -15.81 3.92 5.04
N MET A 40 -16.17 4.73 4.04
CA MET A 40 -17.52 5.28 3.91
C MET A 40 -18.57 4.18 3.74
N PHE A 41 -18.26 3.13 2.98
CA PHE A 41 -19.15 2.00 2.75
C PHE A 41 -19.41 1.21 4.05
N TYR A 42 -18.38 0.75 4.76
CA TYR A 42 -18.56 -0.06 5.97
C TYR A 42 -19.15 0.74 7.14
N THR A 43 -18.87 2.05 7.22
CA THR A 43 -19.54 2.92 8.20
C THR A 43 -21.04 2.96 7.98
N LYS A 44 -21.50 3.04 6.72
CA LYS A 44 -22.94 3.13 6.39
C LYS A 44 -23.65 1.78 6.39
N GLN A 45 -23.00 0.75 5.83
CA GLN A 45 -23.63 -0.54 5.56
C GLN A 45 -23.51 -1.52 6.72
N GLU A 46 -22.40 -1.48 7.46
CA GLU A 46 -22.11 -2.40 8.57
C GLU A 46 -22.11 -1.69 9.93
N GLY A 47 -22.36 -0.37 9.96
CA GLY A 47 -22.49 0.40 11.20
C GLY A 47 -21.19 0.57 11.99
N LEU A 48 -20.04 0.32 11.35
CA LEU A 48 -18.73 0.51 11.98
C LEU A 48 -18.46 1.98 12.28
N SER A 49 -17.68 2.26 13.32
CA SER A 49 -17.11 3.59 13.50
C SER A 49 -16.16 3.90 12.32
N VAL A 50 -15.94 5.18 12.02
CA VAL A 50 -15.02 5.58 10.93
C VAL A 50 -13.62 4.97 11.13
N LEU A 51 -13.16 4.89 12.37
CA LEU A 51 -11.85 4.34 12.71
C LEU A 51 -11.82 2.82 12.53
N ASP A 52 -12.85 2.11 12.96
CA ASP A 52 -12.94 0.65 12.80
C ASP A 52 -13.13 0.25 11.33
N ALA A 53 -13.90 1.03 10.58
CA ALA A 53 -14.07 0.85 9.14
C ALA A 53 -12.75 1.06 8.39
N LEU A 54 -12.00 2.11 8.73
CA LEU A 54 -10.68 2.35 8.16
C LEU A 54 -9.70 1.24 8.55
N TYR A 55 -9.70 0.82 9.82
CA TYR A 55 -8.88 -0.29 10.31
C TYR A 55 -9.19 -1.56 9.53
N PHE A 56 -10.46 -1.92 9.36
CA PHE A 56 -10.91 -3.04 8.55
C PHE A 56 -10.38 -2.96 7.12
N CYS A 57 -10.58 -1.82 6.45
CA CYS A 57 -10.07 -1.60 5.09
C CYS A 57 -8.55 -1.82 4.98
N VAL A 58 -7.77 -1.27 5.93
CA VAL A 58 -6.31 -1.39 5.94
C VAL A 58 -5.88 -2.84 6.15
N VAL A 59 -6.39 -3.52 7.18
CA VAL A 59 -5.97 -4.92 7.47
C VAL A 59 -6.41 -5.88 6.37
N THR A 60 -7.54 -5.62 5.71
CA THR A 60 -7.99 -6.40 4.56
C THR A 60 -7.09 -6.18 3.34
N LEU A 61 -6.73 -4.93 2.99
CA LEU A 61 -5.82 -4.66 1.87
C LEU A 61 -4.41 -5.19 2.10
N SER A 62 -3.92 -5.15 3.33
CA SER A 62 -2.61 -5.68 3.70
C SER A 62 -2.62 -7.19 3.95
N THR A 63 -3.72 -7.87 3.63
CA THR A 63 -3.93 -9.31 3.80
C THR A 63 -3.68 -9.83 5.22
N ILE A 64 -3.77 -8.96 6.24
CA ILE A 64 -3.67 -9.35 7.65
C ILE A 64 -5.01 -9.94 8.10
N GLY A 65 -6.11 -9.32 7.67
CA GLY A 65 -7.47 -9.67 8.09
C GLY A 65 -7.84 -9.12 9.47
N HIS A 66 -9.12 -8.84 9.68
CA HIS A 66 -9.63 -8.41 10.98
C HIS A 66 -10.00 -9.64 11.82
N PRO A 67 -9.57 -9.74 13.09
CA PRO A 67 -9.80 -10.93 13.89
C PRO A 67 -11.26 -11.11 14.31
N GLU A 68 -11.94 -10.01 14.65
CA GLU A 68 -13.28 -10.08 15.28
C GLU A 68 -14.44 -9.64 14.38
N PHE A 69 -14.16 -9.00 13.25
CA PHE A 69 -15.18 -8.42 12.38
C PHE A 69 -15.13 -9.05 11.00
N VAL A 70 -16.30 -9.48 10.55
CA VAL A 70 -16.59 -9.85 9.17
C VAL A 70 -17.91 -9.18 8.75
N PRO A 71 -18.08 -8.80 7.47
CA PRO A 71 -19.31 -8.20 7.00
C PRO A 71 -20.50 -9.15 7.21
N GLN A 72 -21.56 -8.65 7.82
CA GLN A 72 -22.76 -9.43 8.14
C GLN A 72 -23.80 -9.35 7.03
N THR A 73 -23.88 -8.22 6.33
CA THR A 73 -24.88 -8.03 5.28
C THR A 73 -24.47 -8.73 3.96
N PRO A 74 -25.43 -9.24 3.15
CA PRO A 74 -25.12 -9.80 1.84
C PRO A 74 -24.38 -8.81 0.93
N LEU A 75 -24.78 -7.53 1.00
CA LEU A 75 -24.16 -6.45 0.24
C LEU A 75 -22.72 -6.19 0.73
N GLY A 76 -22.49 -6.17 2.04
CA GLY A 76 -21.17 -6.06 2.65
C GLY A 76 -20.24 -7.21 2.26
N LYS A 77 -20.73 -8.45 2.24
CA LYS A 77 -19.97 -9.61 1.79
C LYS A 77 -19.56 -9.50 0.32
N THR A 78 -20.51 -9.19 -0.57
CA THR A 78 -20.23 -9.03 -2.01
C THR A 78 -19.26 -7.88 -2.26
N PHE A 79 -19.45 -6.73 -1.59
CA PHE A 79 -18.53 -5.61 -1.67
C PHE A 79 -17.12 -6.03 -1.23
N THR A 80 -17.01 -6.74 -0.11
CA THR A 80 -15.73 -7.20 0.43
C THR A 80 -15.01 -8.15 -0.54
N MET A 81 -15.73 -9.05 -1.21
CA MET A 81 -15.14 -9.93 -2.23
C MET A 81 -14.48 -9.14 -3.37
N VAL A 82 -15.21 -8.16 -3.93
CA VAL A 82 -14.68 -7.28 -4.99
C VAL A 82 -13.54 -6.41 -4.47
N TYR A 83 -13.70 -5.88 -3.25
CA TYR A 83 -12.72 -5.04 -2.57
C TYR A 83 -11.39 -5.77 -2.38
N ILE A 84 -11.41 -7.03 -1.97
CA ILE A 84 -10.19 -7.85 -1.80
C ILE A 84 -9.50 -8.05 -3.15
N VAL A 85 -10.22 -8.47 -4.19
CA VAL A 85 -9.63 -8.74 -5.52
C VAL A 85 -8.95 -7.49 -6.09
N VAL A 86 -9.63 -6.35 -6.06
CA VAL A 86 -9.09 -5.09 -6.58
C VAL A 86 -7.98 -4.54 -5.68
N GLY A 87 -8.21 -4.51 -4.37
CA GLY A 87 -7.31 -3.89 -3.39
C GLY A 87 -6.00 -4.64 -3.26
N THR A 88 -6.05 -5.98 -3.22
CA THR A 88 -4.85 -6.81 -3.15
C THR A 88 -4.02 -6.68 -4.42
N GLY A 89 -4.66 -6.62 -5.60
CA GLY A 89 -3.95 -6.39 -6.87
C GLY A 89 -3.20 -5.05 -6.90
N LEU A 90 -3.85 -3.97 -6.45
CA LEU A 90 -3.21 -2.65 -6.33
C LEU A 90 -2.07 -2.64 -5.32
N PHE A 91 -2.29 -3.26 -4.15
CA PHE A 91 -1.30 -3.33 -3.09
C PHE A 91 -0.05 -4.12 -3.52
N LEU A 92 -0.24 -5.31 -4.13
CA LEU A 92 0.84 -6.10 -4.70
C LEU A 92 1.55 -5.36 -5.83
N GLY A 93 0.83 -4.65 -6.67
CA GLY A 93 1.41 -3.79 -7.71
C GLY A 93 2.32 -2.71 -7.13
N MET A 94 1.91 -2.08 -6.02
CA MET A 94 2.70 -1.05 -5.35
C MET A 94 3.98 -1.63 -4.74
N VAL A 95 3.88 -2.79 -4.08
CA VAL A 95 5.04 -3.53 -3.54
C VAL A 95 5.98 -3.95 -4.67
N GLY A 96 5.44 -4.46 -5.78
CA GLY A 96 6.22 -4.86 -6.96
C GLY A 96 6.96 -3.69 -7.60
N GLN A 97 6.34 -2.51 -7.70
CA GLN A 97 7.00 -1.30 -8.19
C GLN A 97 8.14 -0.85 -7.26
N LEU A 98 7.95 -0.96 -5.94
CA LEU A 98 9.00 -0.66 -4.98
C LEU A 98 10.18 -1.63 -5.14
N ALA A 99 9.89 -2.94 -5.25
CA ALA A 99 10.91 -3.96 -5.50
C ALA A 99 11.67 -3.71 -6.82
N TYR A 100 10.94 -3.41 -7.90
CA TYR A 100 11.53 -3.06 -9.19
C TYR A 100 12.44 -1.82 -9.10
N ALA A 101 12.01 -0.78 -8.39
CA ALA A 101 12.82 0.43 -8.19
C ALA A 101 14.11 0.16 -7.42
N LEU A 102 14.08 -0.71 -6.42
CA LEU A 102 15.27 -1.12 -5.65
C LEU A 102 16.23 -1.93 -6.52
N ILE A 103 15.75 -2.96 -7.22
CA ILE A 103 16.58 -3.80 -8.11
C ILE A 103 17.23 -2.96 -9.23
N ARG A 104 16.48 -2.04 -9.82
CA ARG A 104 16.99 -1.15 -10.88
C ARG A 104 18.05 -0.17 -10.38
N THR A 105 18.01 0.21 -9.10
CA THR A 105 19.02 1.09 -8.50
C THR A 105 20.36 0.35 -8.40
N ASN A 106 20.37 -0.92 -7.96
CA ASN A 106 21.59 -1.72 -7.87
C ASN A 106 22.27 -1.95 -9.23
N GLN A 107 21.50 -2.24 -10.30
CA GLN A 107 22.08 -2.43 -11.64
C GLN A 107 22.71 -1.17 -12.25
N LYS A 108 22.19 0.02 -11.88
CA LYS A 108 22.78 1.29 -12.31
C LYS A 108 24.10 1.59 -11.60
N GLU A 109 24.29 1.10 -10.38
CA GLU A 109 25.54 1.23 -9.64
C GLU A 109 26.61 0.28 -10.23
N GLU A 110 26.26 -0.97 -10.54
CA GLU A 110 27.17 -1.94 -11.20
C GLU A 110 27.68 -1.47 -12.56
N LYS A 111 26.79 -0.96 -13.44
CA LYS A 111 27.20 -0.42 -14.76
C LYS A 111 28.06 0.85 -14.69
N LYS A 112 28.10 1.54 -13.54
CA LYS A 112 28.97 2.70 -13.34
C LYS A 112 30.36 2.33 -12.81
N SER A 113 30.50 1.14 -12.21
CA SER A 113 31.77 0.64 -11.65
C SER A 113 32.66 -0.12 -12.63
N THR A 114 32.16 -0.49 -13.81
CA THR A 114 32.97 -1.01 -14.93
C THR A 114 33.20 0.11 -15.96
N PRO A 115 34.29 0.91 -15.84
CA PRO A 115 34.71 1.77 -16.93
C PRO A 115 35.22 0.88 -18.07
N SER A 116 34.69 1.13 -19.27
CA SER A 116 35.17 0.60 -20.54
C SER A 116 36.60 1.04 -20.84
#